data_AF-A0A2V6PUI6-F1
#
_entry.id   AF-A0A2V6PUI6-F1
#
_cell.length_a   1.000
_cell.length_b   1.000
_cell.length_c   1.000
_cell.angle_alpha   90.00
_cell.angle_beta   90.00
_cell.angle_gamma   90.00
#
_symmetry.space_group_name_H-M   'P 1'
#
loop_
_entity.id
_entity.type
_entity.pdbx_description
1 polymer ?
#
loop_
_entity_poly.entity_id
_entity_poly.type
_entity_poly.pdbx_seq_one_letter_code
_entity_poly.pdbx_strand_id
1 'polypeptide(L)'
;MLLRLQKAQALIPRPDELSSYNVDTQGVEITPLVTRKAAMAYMWSNQVVAVWKAAGGDERNLALLPLPRVAGGKAANYLKPSMFFSVTSQARHPKEAAMFIDFFTNSIEANELLMAERGVPISSKVRQALAPK
;
A
#
# COMPACT_ATOMS: atom_id res chain seq x y z
N MET A 1 -20.08 -13.33 -12.40
CA MET A 1 -18.78 -14.00 -12.63
C MET A 1 -18.26 -14.68 -11.35
N LEU A 2 -17.96 -13.93 -10.27
CA LEU A 2 -17.40 -14.47 -9.02
C LEU A 2 -18.22 -15.60 -8.38
N LEU A 3 -19.54 -15.45 -8.27
CA LEU A 3 -20.42 -16.48 -7.71
C LEU A 3 -20.38 -17.80 -8.50
N ARG A 4 -20.13 -17.76 -9.81
CA ARG A 4 -20.00 -18.98 -10.63
C ARG A 4 -18.67 -19.69 -10.33
N LEU A 5 -17.59 -18.95 -10.16
CA LEU A 5 -16.29 -19.49 -9.76
C LEU A 5 -16.34 -20.11 -8.35
N GLN A 6 -17.06 -19.47 -7.42
CA GLN A 6 -17.30 -20.02 -6.09
C GLN A 6 -18.11 -21.32 -6.14
N LYS A 7 -19.21 -21.37 -6.90
CA LYS A 7 -19.99 -22.60 -7.09
C LYS A 7 -19.18 -23.73 -7.73
N ALA A 8 -18.26 -23.39 -8.63
CA ALA A 8 -17.33 -24.34 -9.24
C ALA A 8 -16.11 -24.66 -8.35
N GLN A 9 -16.05 -24.14 -7.12
CA GLN A 9 -14.93 -24.27 -6.17
C GLN A 9 -13.57 -23.79 -6.69
N ALA A 10 -13.57 -22.99 -7.77
CA ALA A 10 -12.37 -22.39 -8.33
C ALA A 10 -11.91 -21.13 -7.57
N LEU A 11 -12.76 -20.62 -6.66
CA LEU A 11 -12.45 -19.47 -5.81
C LEU A 11 -13.13 -19.66 -4.45
N ILE A 12 -12.39 -19.49 -3.37
CA ILE A 12 -12.95 -19.56 -2.01
C ILE A 12 -13.85 -18.33 -1.72
N PRO A 13 -14.89 -18.47 -0.88
CA PRO A 13 -15.64 -17.33 -0.38
C PRO A 13 -14.74 -16.29 0.30
N ARG A 14 -15.08 -15.00 0.12
CA ARG A 14 -14.32 -13.90 0.75
C ARG A 14 -14.22 -14.02 2.28
N PRO A 15 -15.27 -14.42 3.03
CA PRO A 15 -15.13 -14.62 4.47
C PRO A 15 -14.06 -15.65 4.85
N ASP A 16 -13.95 -16.73 4.07
CA ASP A 16 -12.97 -17.80 4.32
C ASP A 16 -11.56 -17.37 3.93
N GLU A 17 -11.44 -16.56 2.88
CA GLU A 17 -10.18 -15.93 2.50
C GLU A 17 -9.70 -14.97 3.59
N LEU A 18 -10.58 -14.11 4.10
CA LEU A 18 -10.24 -13.18 5.18
C LEU A 18 -9.90 -13.93 6.48
N SER A 19 -10.63 -14.98 6.85
CA SER A 19 -10.28 -15.74 8.06
C SER A 19 -8.90 -16.40 7.95
N SER A 20 -8.53 -16.84 6.74
CA SER A 20 -7.29 -17.58 6.49
C SER A 20 -6.08 -16.68 6.20
N TYR A 21 -6.29 -15.50 5.61
CA TYR A 21 -5.24 -14.67 5.00
C TYR A 21 -5.35 -13.17 5.29
N ASN A 22 -6.16 -12.74 6.28
CA ASN A 22 -6.29 -11.32 6.59
C ASN A 22 -4.99 -10.73 7.17
N VAL A 23 -4.27 -10.05 6.29
CA VAL A 23 -2.98 -9.40 6.55
C VAL A 23 -3.09 -8.28 7.59
N ASP A 24 -4.25 -7.63 7.70
CA ASP A 24 -4.46 -6.50 8.63
C ASP A 24 -4.55 -6.97 10.08
N THR A 25 -4.97 -8.22 10.33
CA THR A 25 -5.14 -8.78 11.68
C THR A 25 -4.09 -9.82 12.05
N GLN A 26 -3.45 -10.46 11.07
CA GLN A 26 -2.57 -11.61 11.30
C GLN A 26 -1.14 -11.43 10.76
N GLY A 27 -0.83 -10.30 10.12
CA GLY A 27 0.50 -10.01 9.59
C GLY A 27 0.75 -10.54 8.18
N VAL A 28 1.91 -10.19 7.63
CA VAL A 28 2.30 -10.51 6.24
C VAL A 28 2.77 -11.97 6.06
N GLU A 29 3.15 -12.60 7.16
CA GLU A 29 3.77 -13.93 7.23
C GLU A 29 2.80 -15.04 6.79
N ILE A 30 1.51 -14.82 7.00
CA ILE A 30 0.47 -15.80 6.65
C ILE A 30 0.09 -15.78 5.17
N THR A 31 0.58 -14.80 4.40
CA THR A 31 0.17 -14.64 3.00
C THR A 31 0.56 -15.87 2.15
N PRO A 32 -0.25 -16.24 1.13
CA PRO A 32 0.06 -17.38 0.27
C PRO A 32 1.42 -17.30 -0.44
N LEU A 33 1.93 -16.10 -0.73
CA LEU A 33 3.25 -15.89 -1.33
C LEU A 33 4.38 -16.25 -0.36
N VAL A 34 4.25 -15.87 0.91
CA VAL A 34 5.22 -16.15 1.97
C VAL A 34 5.19 -17.64 2.33
N THR A 35 3.99 -18.20 2.51
CA THR A 35 3.77 -19.62 2.83
C THR A 35 3.98 -20.57 1.65
N ARG A 36 4.47 -20.06 0.50
CA ARG A 36 4.79 -20.83 -0.73
C ARG A 36 3.60 -21.57 -1.35
N LYS A 37 2.37 -21.12 -1.06
CA LYS A 37 1.12 -21.65 -1.63
C LYS A 37 0.72 -20.93 -2.93
N ALA A 38 1.33 -19.77 -3.21
CA ALA A 38 1.12 -19.02 -4.45
C ALA A 38 2.45 -18.50 -5.01
N ALA A 39 2.56 -18.45 -6.34
CA ALA A 39 3.73 -17.90 -7.04
C ALA A 39 3.66 -16.37 -7.23
N MET A 40 2.46 -15.79 -7.16
CA MET A 40 2.19 -14.37 -7.38
C MET A 40 1.18 -13.87 -6.36
N ALA A 41 1.29 -12.60 -5.98
CA ALA A 41 0.31 -11.93 -5.13
C ALA A 41 0.11 -10.48 -5.57
N TYR A 42 -1.11 -9.98 -5.37
CA TYR A 42 -1.42 -8.56 -5.42
C TYR A 42 -1.31 -7.99 -4.00
N MET A 43 -0.62 -6.87 -3.84
CA MET A 43 -0.46 -6.19 -2.55
C MET A 43 -0.30 -4.69 -2.74
N TRP A 44 -0.48 -3.93 -1.66
CA TRP A 44 -0.24 -2.50 -1.65
C TRP A 44 1.26 -2.20 -1.59
N SER A 45 1.70 -1.09 -2.21
CA SER A 45 3.13 -0.76 -2.32
C SER A 45 3.83 -0.61 -0.97
N ASN A 46 3.11 -0.21 0.08
CA ASN A 46 3.63 -0.11 1.44
C ASN A 46 3.92 -1.47 2.10
N GLN A 47 3.26 -2.55 1.66
CA GLN A 47 3.45 -3.90 2.20
C GLN A 47 4.62 -4.64 1.54
N VAL A 48 5.10 -4.18 0.38
CA VAL A 48 6.06 -4.91 -0.47
C VAL A 48 7.33 -5.29 0.27
N VAL A 49 7.94 -4.37 1.03
CA VAL A 49 9.20 -4.64 1.75
C VAL A 49 9.00 -5.67 2.86
N ALA A 50 7.90 -5.56 3.61
CA ALA A 50 7.58 -6.50 4.68
C ALA A 50 7.32 -7.91 4.13
N VAL A 51 6.50 -8.01 3.08
CA VAL A 51 6.21 -9.29 2.41
C VAL A 51 7.48 -9.89 1.79
N TRP A 52 8.32 -9.08 1.14
CA TRP A 52 9.59 -9.55 0.55
C TRP A 52 10.52 -10.15 1.60
N LYS A 53 10.73 -9.45 2.73
CA LYS A 53 11.53 -9.96 3.85
C LYS A 53 10.95 -11.26 4.40
N ALA A 54 9.65 -11.28 4.71
CA ALA A 54 8.97 -12.47 5.24
C ALA A 54 9.02 -13.65 4.25
N ALA A 55 9.01 -13.36 2.94
CA ALA A 55 9.07 -14.36 1.89
C ALA A 55 10.46 -14.98 1.72
N GLY A 56 11.49 -14.55 2.44
CA GLY A 56 12.88 -15.05 2.31
C GLY A 56 13.86 -14.03 1.71
N GLY A 57 13.44 -12.78 1.49
CA GLY A 57 14.30 -11.71 1.01
C GLY A 57 15.00 -12.06 -0.31
N ASP A 58 16.30 -11.84 -0.36
CA ASP A 58 17.15 -12.12 -1.54
C ASP A 58 17.33 -13.62 -1.83
N GLU A 59 16.91 -14.52 -0.94
CA GLU A 59 16.95 -15.97 -1.19
C GLU A 59 15.90 -16.42 -2.20
N ARG A 60 14.91 -15.58 -2.51
CA ARG A 60 13.89 -15.85 -3.52
C ARG A 60 13.93 -14.84 -4.65
N ASN A 61 13.95 -15.36 -5.88
CA ASN A 61 13.88 -14.56 -7.09
C ASN A 61 12.45 -14.03 -7.30
N LEU A 62 12.13 -12.92 -6.65
CA LEU A 62 10.86 -12.21 -6.76
C LEU A 62 11.03 -10.97 -7.63
N ALA A 63 10.04 -10.70 -8.49
CA ALA A 63 10.01 -9.51 -9.34
C ALA A 63 8.68 -8.78 -9.18
N LEU A 64 8.73 -7.44 -9.23
CA LEU A 64 7.54 -6.61 -9.31
C LEU A 64 7.07 -6.52 -10.75
N LEU A 65 5.79 -6.83 -10.98
CA LEU A 65 5.16 -6.77 -12.29
C LEU A 65 4.02 -5.75 -12.28
N PRO A 66 3.78 -5.04 -13.39
CA PRO A 66 2.59 -4.21 -13.54
C PRO A 66 1.33 -5.09 -13.52
N LEU A 67 0.20 -4.51 -13.12
CA LEU A 67 -1.08 -5.22 -13.19
C LEU A 67 -1.38 -5.68 -14.62
N PRO A 68 -1.90 -6.90 -14.82
CA PRO A 68 -2.31 -7.37 -16.13
C PRO A 68 -3.31 -6.41 -16.78
N ARG A 69 -3.13 -6.17 -18.08
CA ARG A 69 -4.03 -5.33 -18.89
C ARG A 69 -4.20 -5.96 -20.27
N VAL A 70 -5.34 -5.69 -20.91
CA VAL A 70 -5.59 -6.09 -22.30
C VAL A 70 -4.57 -5.41 -23.24
N ALA A 71 -4.28 -6.03 -24.38
CA ALA A 71 -3.41 -5.44 -25.39
C ALA A 71 -3.97 -4.06 -25.84
N GLY A 72 -3.11 -3.04 -25.85
CA GLY A 72 -3.53 -1.64 -26.09
C GLY A 72 -4.28 -0.97 -24.93
N GLY A 73 -4.52 -1.67 -23.82
CA GLY A 73 -5.19 -1.13 -22.64
C GLY A 73 -4.32 -0.16 -21.84
N LYS A 74 -4.96 0.77 -21.13
CA LYS A 74 -4.29 1.69 -20.20
C LYS A 74 -3.78 0.93 -18.97
N ALA A 75 -2.76 1.50 -18.29
CA ALA A 75 -2.31 0.96 -17.01
C ALA A 75 -3.45 1.03 -15.97
N ALA A 76 -3.64 -0.05 -15.21
CA ALA A 76 -4.64 -0.11 -14.14
C ALA A 76 -4.10 0.39 -12.78
N ASN A 77 -2.78 0.55 -12.66
CA ASN A 77 -2.17 1.11 -11.46
C ASN A 77 -2.66 2.55 -11.27
N TYR A 78 -3.03 2.87 -10.03
CA TYR A 78 -3.42 4.20 -9.62
C TYR A 78 -2.76 4.52 -8.28
N LEU A 79 -2.53 5.81 -8.02
CA LEU A 79 -2.11 6.26 -6.70
C LEU A 79 -3.35 6.35 -5.82
N LYS A 80 -3.46 5.44 -4.84
CA LYS A 80 -4.49 5.51 -3.80
C LYS A 80 -3.97 6.41 -2.67
N PRO A 81 -4.65 7.53 -2.35
CA PRO A 81 -4.33 8.30 -1.17
C PRO A 81 -4.50 7.43 0.07
N SER A 82 -3.46 7.37 0.90
CA SER A 82 -3.50 6.66 2.18
C SER A 82 -4.52 7.30 3.11
N MET A 83 -4.43 8.62 3.27
CA MET A 83 -5.27 9.45 4.12
C MET A 83 -5.40 10.85 3.50
N PHE A 84 -6.38 11.63 4.00
CA PHE A 84 -6.53 13.04 3.68
C PHE A 84 -6.58 13.86 4.96
N PHE A 85 -6.00 15.06 4.91
CA PHE A 85 -6.30 16.10 5.88
C PHE A 85 -7.49 16.93 5.40
N SER A 86 -8.27 17.45 6.34
CA SER A 86 -9.39 18.34 6.05
C SER A 86 -9.53 19.38 7.14
N VAL A 87 -9.89 20.60 6.75
CA VAL A 87 -10.23 21.69 7.67
C VAL A 87 -11.72 21.94 7.51
N THR A 88 -12.44 21.92 8.63
CA THR A 88 -13.88 22.24 8.63
C THR A 88 -14.11 23.68 8.20
N SER A 89 -15.17 23.94 7.45
CA SER A 89 -15.57 25.30 7.05
C SER A 89 -15.89 26.22 8.24
N GLN A 90 -16.12 25.64 9.43
CA GLN A 90 -16.40 26.35 10.68
C GLN A 90 -15.16 26.55 11.56
N ALA A 91 -13.95 26.29 11.05
CA ALA A 91 -12.73 26.41 11.83
C ALA A 91 -12.55 27.85 12.35
N ARG A 92 -12.29 28.00 13.65
CA ARG A 92 -11.99 29.30 14.26
C ARG A 92 -10.63 29.87 13.80
N HIS A 93 -9.72 28.98 13.42
CA HIS A 93 -8.34 29.27 13.04
C HIS A 93 -7.99 28.57 11.71
N PRO A 94 -8.64 28.92 10.59
CA PRO A 94 -8.47 28.20 9.33
C PRO A 94 -7.08 28.39 8.72
N LYS A 95 -6.43 29.54 8.98
CA LYS A 95 -5.09 29.84 8.48
C LYS A 95 -4.05 28.97 9.18
N GLU A 96 -4.10 28.91 10.50
CA GLU A 96 -3.18 28.13 11.33
C GLU A 96 -3.35 26.64 11.09
N ALA A 97 -4.60 26.16 10.90
CA ALA A 97 -4.86 24.78 10.50
C ALA A 97 -4.24 24.44 9.14
N ALA A 98 -4.34 25.34 8.15
CA ALA A 98 -3.69 25.18 6.86
C ALA A 98 -2.15 25.19 6.97
N MET A 99 -1.59 26.07 7.79
CA MET A 99 -0.14 26.10 8.08
C MET A 99 0.35 24.79 8.69
N PHE A 100 -0.42 24.18 9.60
CA PHE A 100 -0.08 22.88 10.15
C PHE A 100 -0.07 21.78 9.09
N ILE A 101 -1.07 21.73 8.21
CA ILE A 101 -1.13 20.75 7.12
C ILE A 101 0.06 20.95 6.16
N ASP A 102 0.40 22.20 5.84
CA ASP A 102 1.55 22.52 5.01
C ASP A 102 2.86 22.05 5.65
N PHE A 103 3.09 22.38 6.93
CA PHE A 103 4.23 21.89 7.68
C PHE A 103 4.30 20.35 7.66
N PHE A 104 3.20 19.68 7.97
CA PHE A 104 3.16 18.23 8.05
C PHE A 104 3.46 17.54 6.70
N THR A 105 2.98 18.11 5.59
CA THR A 105 3.07 17.47 4.27
C THR A 105 4.26 17.91 3.41
N ASN A 106 4.75 19.13 3.63
CA ASN A 106 5.76 19.77 2.78
C ASN A 106 7.08 20.08 3.48
N SER A 107 7.14 20.09 4.83
CA SER A 107 8.40 20.32 5.55
C SER A 107 9.30 19.09 5.50
N ILE A 108 10.58 19.31 5.15
CA ILE A 108 11.61 18.27 5.21
C ILE A 108 11.84 17.85 6.67
N GLU A 109 12.02 18.80 7.58
CA GLU A 109 12.25 18.56 9.02
C GLU A 109 11.15 17.67 9.64
N ALA A 110 9.88 17.98 9.35
CA ALA A 110 8.77 17.17 9.86
C ALA A 110 8.82 15.74 9.31
N ASN A 111 9.18 15.59 8.04
CA ASN A 111 9.17 14.30 7.36
C ASN A 111 10.45 13.47 7.60
N GLU A 112 11.55 14.08 8.02
CA GLU A 112 12.71 13.38 8.58
C GLU A 112 12.37 12.68 9.89
N LEU A 113 11.45 13.24 10.69
CA LEU A 113 10.93 12.57 11.89
C LEU A 113 9.85 11.53 11.55
N LEU A 114 8.95 11.84 10.63
CA LEU A 114 7.86 10.93 10.24
C LEU A 114 8.33 9.75 9.40
N MET A 115 9.48 9.82 8.74
CA MET A 115 10.11 8.72 7.99
C MET A 115 9.16 8.01 7.01
N ALA A 116 8.25 8.76 6.36
CA ALA A 116 7.25 8.22 5.45
C ALA A 116 6.31 7.15 6.07
N GLU A 117 6.08 7.19 7.39
CA GLU A 117 5.17 6.27 8.12
C GLU A 117 3.73 6.24 7.56
N ARG A 118 3.30 7.31 6.89
CA ARG A 118 1.97 7.41 6.26
C ARG A 118 1.95 7.04 4.78
N GLY A 119 3.03 6.41 4.30
CA GLY A 119 3.26 6.09 2.90
C GLY A 119 4.19 7.09 2.22
N VAL A 120 4.42 6.89 0.93
CA VAL A 120 5.33 7.72 0.13
C VAL A 120 4.86 9.19 0.14
N PRO A 121 5.70 10.14 0.60
CA PRO A 121 5.30 11.55 0.71
C PRO A 121 4.82 12.15 -0.62
N ILE A 122 3.79 13.00 -0.57
CA ILE A 122 3.23 13.65 -1.78
C ILE A 122 4.16 14.72 -2.35
N SER A 123 4.93 15.39 -1.49
CA SER A 123 5.89 16.43 -1.88
C SER A 123 7.11 15.79 -2.54
N SER A 124 7.40 16.19 -3.78
CA SER A 124 8.59 15.73 -4.50
C SER A 124 9.89 16.14 -3.79
N LYS A 125 9.91 17.33 -3.17
CA LYS A 125 11.06 17.83 -2.40
C LYS A 125 11.35 16.94 -1.20
N VAL A 126 10.30 16.57 -0.45
CA VAL A 126 10.41 15.65 0.69
C VAL A 126 10.88 14.26 0.22
N ARG A 127 10.30 13.72 -0.86
CA ARG A 127 10.75 12.42 -1.41
C ARG A 127 12.22 12.41 -1.80
N GLN A 128 12.70 13.50 -2.41
CA GLN A 128 14.11 13.62 -2.77
C GLN A 128 15.02 13.71 -1.55
N ALA A 129 14.61 14.44 -0.51
CA ALA A 129 15.36 14.57 0.72
C ALA A 129 15.47 13.25 1.51
N LEU A 130 14.41 12.43 1.49
CA LEU A 130 14.37 11.13 2.17
C LEU A 130 14.92 9.96 1.33
N ALA A 131 15.32 10.20 0.07
CA ALA A 131 15.85 9.13 -0.77
C ALA A 131 17.16 8.57 -0.17
N PRO A 132 17.43 7.26 -0.32
CA PRO A 132 18.72 6.69 0.04
C PRO A 132 19.86 7.47 -0.64
N LYS A 133 20.89 7.80 0.13
CA LYS A 133 22.12 8.43 -0.38
C LYS A 133 23.06 7.38 -0.98
#